data_AF-A0A9E2C1K4-F1
#
_entry.id   AF-A0A9E2C1K4-F1
#
_cell.length_a   1.000
_cell.length_b   1.000
_cell.length_c   1.000
_cell.angle_alpha   90.00
_cell.angle_beta   90.00
_cell.angle_gamma   90.00
#
_symmetry.space_group_name_H-M   'P 1'
#
loop_
_entity.id
_entity.type
_entity.pdbx_description
1 polymer ?
#
loop_
_entity_poly.entity_id
_entity_poly.type
_entity_poly.pdbx_seq_one_letter_code
_entity_poly.pdbx_strand_id
1 'polypeptide(L)'
;MSLWFSIFLLIVLIAIPLIGASIPGFPLLLGVIIPYAAIAIFLVGFVMRIIGWAKSPVPFRIPTTSGQEKSLDWIKYAKYDNPHTFWGVVVRMALEIFFFRSLFRNTKAELRGQKIVYGSNKYLWAAGLAFHYSFLVIFIRHFKYFVEPIPGFVSLIQFFDGFFQVGLPILYLTDALIVAALGFLLLRRLLDSRLRHLSHAADWFPLLLILGIASTGILMRYFIKIDVVSAKELGTGLLSFSPVVPIGVNPLFYIHLFLVCTLIAMFPFSKLMHLGGIFLSPTRNLANNNRAVRHVNPWNYDVKVHTYEEYEDEFRDVMKAADMPLDKE
;
A
#
# COMPACT_ATOMS: atom_id res chain seq x y z
N MET A 1 15.78 6.73 -19.21
CA MET A 1 16.58 5.58 -18.73
C MET A 1 15.77 4.63 -17.85
N SER A 2 15.14 5.11 -16.76
CA SER A 2 14.43 4.26 -15.78
C SER A 2 13.31 3.37 -16.34
N LEU A 3 12.51 3.87 -17.29
CA LEU A 3 11.44 3.10 -17.94
C LEU A 3 12.00 1.94 -18.76
N TRP A 4 12.95 2.22 -19.66
CA TRP A 4 13.57 1.19 -20.51
C TRP A 4 14.27 0.10 -19.70
N PHE A 5 14.96 0.49 -18.63
CA PHE A 5 15.51 -0.47 -17.67
C PHE A 5 14.43 -1.37 -17.05
N SER A 6 13.29 -0.79 -16.66
CA SER A 6 12.17 -1.55 -16.07
C SER A 6 11.51 -2.50 -17.07
N ILE A 7 11.38 -2.09 -18.33
CA ILE A 7 10.87 -2.93 -19.42
C ILE A 7 11.84 -4.09 -19.69
N PHE A 8 13.14 -3.79 -19.77
CA PHE A 8 14.18 -4.80 -19.96
C PHE A 8 14.15 -5.84 -18.84
N LEU A 9 14.08 -5.40 -17.57
CA LEU A 9 13.96 -6.31 -16.43
C LEU A 9 12.72 -7.20 -16.54
N LEU A 10 11.56 -6.63 -16.90
CA LEU A 10 10.35 -7.43 -17.08
C LEU A 10 10.52 -8.49 -18.17
N ILE A 11 11.11 -8.14 -19.31
CA ILE A 11 11.37 -9.08 -20.42
C ILE A 11 12.29 -10.21 -19.96
N VAL A 12 13.36 -9.89 -19.23
CA VAL A 12 14.28 -10.90 -18.67
C VAL A 12 13.53 -11.84 -17.71
N LEU A 13 12.70 -11.28 -16.83
CA LEU A 13 11.89 -12.08 -15.89
C LEU A 13 10.87 -12.98 -16.59
N ILE A 14 10.38 -12.61 -17.77
CA ILE A 14 9.51 -13.47 -18.59
C ILE A 14 10.33 -14.54 -19.32
N ALA A 15 11.50 -14.18 -19.84
CA ALA A 15 12.35 -15.08 -20.61
C ALA A 15 12.92 -16.24 -19.77
N ILE A 16 13.29 -15.99 -18.50
CA ILE A 16 13.82 -17.02 -17.58
C ILE A 16 12.89 -18.25 -17.48
N PRO A 17 11.62 -18.13 -17.05
CA PRO A 17 10.71 -19.26 -16.97
C PRO A 17 10.28 -19.78 -18.33
N LEU A 18 10.22 -18.94 -19.38
CA LEU A 18 9.88 -19.38 -20.73
C LEU A 18 10.90 -20.39 -21.29
N ILE A 19 12.19 -20.11 -21.12
CA ILE A 19 13.28 -21.01 -21.54
C ILE A 19 13.44 -22.14 -20.53
N GLY A 20 13.40 -21.79 -19.25
CA GLY A 20 13.65 -22.70 -18.14
C GLY A 20 12.65 -23.83 -18.02
N ALA A 21 11.36 -23.60 -18.30
CA ALA A 21 10.32 -24.63 -18.17
C ALA A 21 10.58 -25.90 -19.00
N SER A 22 11.37 -25.80 -20.07
CA SER A 22 11.75 -26.93 -20.93
C SER A 22 13.01 -27.68 -20.48
N ILE A 23 13.71 -27.18 -19.46
CA ILE A 23 14.97 -27.75 -18.96
C ILE A 23 14.66 -28.71 -17.79
N PRO A 24 15.17 -29.96 -17.80
CA PRO A 24 15.00 -30.89 -16.69
C PRO A 24 15.44 -30.29 -15.35
N GLY A 25 14.63 -30.46 -14.30
CA GLY A 25 14.89 -29.94 -12.95
C GLY A 25 14.56 -28.46 -12.74
N PHE A 26 14.44 -27.66 -13.79
CA PHE A 26 14.05 -26.25 -13.66
C PHE A 26 12.60 -26.03 -13.18
N PRO A 27 11.62 -26.89 -13.52
CA PRO A 27 10.28 -26.84 -12.92
C PRO A 27 10.28 -26.95 -11.39
N LEU A 28 11.19 -27.72 -10.80
CA LEU A 28 11.36 -27.77 -9.34
C LEU A 28 11.86 -26.42 -8.80
N LEU A 29 12.83 -25.81 -9.48
CA LEU A 29 13.35 -24.50 -9.11
C LEU A 29 12.25 -23.42 -9.16
N LEU A 30 11.50 -23.35 -10.27
CA LEU A 30 10.45 -22.35 -10.51
C LEU A 30 9.19 -22.60 -9.68
N GLY A 31 8.78 -23.85 -9.53
CA GLY A 31 7.54 -24.24 -8.88
C GLY A 31 7.65 -24.38 -7.36
N VAL A 32 8.85 -24.65 -6.83
CA VAL A 32 9.03 -24.99 -5.41
C VAL A 32 10.03 -24.08 -4.71
N ILE A 33 11.28 -24.08 -5.18
CA ILE A 33 12.38 -23.40 -4.48
C ILE A 33 12.17 -21.87 -4.48
N ILE A 34 11.89 -21.29 -5.65
CA ILE A 34 11.68 -19.84 -5.79
C ILE A 34 10.46 -19.36 -4.99
N PRO A 35 9.29 -20.01 -5.03
CA PRO A 35 8.15 -19.64 -4.17
C PRO A 35 8.49 -19.63 -2.68
N TYR A 36 9.15 -20.66 -2.15
CA TYR A 36 9.56 -20.67 -0.74
C TYR A 36 10.55 -19.55 -0.43
N ALA A 37 11.56 -19.34 -1.29
CA ALA A 37 12.53 -18.26 -1.11
C ALA A 37 11.84 -16.87 -1.14
N ALA A 38 10.91 -16.66 -2.07
CA ALA A 38 10.16 -15.41 -2.19
C ALA A 38 9.32 -15.14 -0.93
N ILE A 39 8.60 -16.16 -0.41
CA ILE A 39 7.82 -16.05 0.82
C ILE A 39 8.73 -15.76 2.02
N ALA A 40 9.86 -16.46 2.14
CA ALA A 40 10.81 -16.24 3.23
C ALA A 40 11.37 -14.80 3.21
N ILE A 41 11.82 -14.33 2.04
CA ILE A 41 12.29 -12.95 1.84
C ILE A 41 11.19 -11.94 2.18
N PHE A 42 9.96 -12.19 1.72
CA PHE A 42 8.81 -11.35 2.02
C PHE A 42 8.55 -11.25 3.52
N LEU A 43 8.40 -12.38 4.21
CA LEU A 43 8.07 -12.41 5.63
C LEU A 43 9.17 -11.75 6.47
N VAL A 44 10.43 -12.13 6.27
CA VAL A 44 11.56 -11.56 7.00
C VAL A 44 11.69 -10.07 6.71
N GLY A 45 11.66 -9.68 5.44
CA GLY A 45 11.74 -8.27 5.01
C GLY A 45 10.60 -7.42 5.56
N PHE A 46 9.36 -7.94 5.55
CA PHE A 46 8.19 -7.25 6.07
C PHE A 46 8.32 -7.03 7.58
N VAL A 47 8.66 -8.07 8.34
CA VAL A 47 8.88 -7.98 9.80
C VAL A 47 9.98 -6.97 10.12
N MET A 48 11.12 -7.04 9.44
CA MET A 48 12.22 -6.08 9.65
C MET A 48 11.79 -4.63 9.39
N ARG A 49 10.99 -4.38 8.35
CA ARG A 49 10.43 -3.05 8.07
C ARG A 49 9.50 -2.56 9.18
N ILE A 50 8.58 -3.41 9.63
CA ILE A 50 7.64 -3.06 10.72
C ILE A 50 8.41 -2.77 12.00
N ILE A 51 9.37 -3.61 12.39
CA ILE A 51 10.21 -3.39 13.57
C ILE A 51 10.99 -2.08 13.44
N GLY A 52 11.58 -1.79 12.27
CA GLY A 52 12.31 -0.55 12.02
C GLY A 52 11.44 0.70 12.23
N TRP A 53 10.21 0.69 11.72
CA TRP A 53 9.27 1.79 11.92
C TRP A 53 8.76 1.88 13.37
N ALA A 54 8.46 0.74 13.99
CA ALA A 54 7.99 0.70 15.38
C ALA A 54 9.04 1.22 16.37
N LYS A 55 10.33 1.04 16.07
CA LYS A 55 11.46 1.57 16.87
C LYS A 55 11.73 3.05 16.61
N SER A 56 11.13 3.65 15.59
CA SER A 56 11.39 5.06 15.25
C SER A 56 10.72 5.97 16.30
N PRO A 57 11.46 6.86 16.98
CA PRO A 57 10.88 7.72 18.00
C PRO A 57 9.92 8.73 17.37
N VAL A 58 8.76 8.90 18.00
CA VAL A 58 7.72 9.87 17.61
C VAL A 58 7.51 10.80 18.80
N PRO A 59 8.38 11.81 19.00
CA PRO A 59 8.37 12.64 20.22
C PRO A 59 7.14 13.55 20.32
N PHE A 60 6.49 13.86 19.18
CA PHE A 60 5.34 14.73 19.11
C PHE A 60 4.25 14.12 18.23
N ARG A 61 2.99 14.44 18.52
CA ARG A 61 1.91 14.13 17.58
C ARG A 61 1.98 15.11 16.43
N ILE A 62 2.26 14.60 15.23
CA ILE A 62 2.38 15.40 14.00
C ILE A 62 1.34 14.98 12.95
N PRO A 63 0.04 14.85 13.29
CA PRO A 63 -0.95 14.45 12.31
C PRO A 63 -1.06 15.49 11.20
N THR A 64 -1.10 15.05 9.95
CA THR A 64 -1.50 15.91 8.83
C THR A 64 -2.94 16.35 9.07
N THR A 65 -3.12 17.66 9.17
CA THR A 65 -4.42 18.29 9.38
C THR A 65 -4.96 18.79 8.04
N SER A 66 -6.27 18.65 7.84
CA SER A 66 -6.95 19.30 6.72
C SER A 66 -8.29 19.88 7.19
N GLY A 67 -8.46 21.18 6.98
CA GLY A 67 -9.61 21.92 7.49
C GLY A 67 -9.49 22.28 8.99
N GLN A 68 -10.57 22.83 9.52
CA GLN A 68 -10.63 23.45 10.85
C GLN A 68 -10.38 22.43 11.97
N GLU A 69 -9.45 22.74 12.88
CA GLU A 69 -9.22 21.99 14.12
C GLU A 69 -10.35 22.27 15.13
N LYS A 70 -10.61 21.32 16.05
CA LYS A 70 -11.53 21.59 17.15
C LYS A 70 -10.98 22.70 18.03
N SER A 71 -11.76 23.76 18.18
CA SER A 71 -11.47 24.88 19.07
C SER A 71 -12.67 25.09 20.01
N LEU A 72 -13.52 26.06 19.70
CA LEU A 72 -14.70 26.44 20.48
C LEU A 72 -15.93 25.69 19.96
N ASP A 73 -16.89 25.39 20.84
CA ASP A 73 -18.00 24.48 20.52
C ASP A 73 -18.90 24.98 19.37
N TRP A 74 -18.95 26.30 19.15
CA TRP A 74 -19.71 26.91 18.05
C TRP A 74 -18.95 26.95 16.72
N ILE A 75 -17.64 26.67 16.71
CA ILE A 75 -16.84 26.63 15.48
C ILE A 75 -16.87 25.22 14.93
N LYS A 76 -17.56 25.04 13.79
CA LYS A 76 -17.63 23.75 13.10
C LYS A 76 -16.23 23.29 12.69
N TYR A 77 -15.76 22.22 13.31
CA TYR A 77 -14.47 21.62 12.99
C TYR A 77 -14.59 20.45 12.01
N ALA A 78 -13.49 20.14 11.34
CA ALA A 78 -13.40 19.09 10.32
C ALA A 78 -13.20 17.71 10.97
N LYS A 79 -14.28 17.11 11.49
CA LYS A 79 -14.25 15.93 12.39
C LYS A 79 -13.35 14.77 11.97
N TYR A 80 -13.37 14.37 10.69
CA TYR A 80 -12.61 13.20 10.20
C TYR A 80 -11.33 13.58 9.45
N ASP A 81 -11.22 14.84 9.08
CA ASP A 81 -10.11 15.40 8.29
C ASP A 81 -9.07 16.09 9.20
N ASN A 82 -9.48 16.39 10.44
CA ASN A 82 -8.67 16.89 11.55
C ASN A 82 -9.17 16.28 12.89
N PRO A 83 -9.04 14.95 13.08
CA PRO A 83 -9.62 14.26 14.24
C PRO A 83 -8.82 14.52 15.52
N HIS A 84 -9.51 14.95 16.59
CA HIS A 84 -8.92 15.19 17.92
C HIS A 84 -9.12 14.02 18.90
N THR A 85 -9.86 12.97 18.50
CA THR A 85 -10.13 11.77 19.31
C THR A 85 -9.60 10.50 18.63
N PHE A 86 -9.36 9.46 19.42
CA PHE A 86 -8.96 8.14 18.92
C PHE A 86 -9.96 7.59 17.87
N TRP A 87 -11.26 7.62 18.16
CA TRP A 87 -12.29 7.16 17.22
C TRP A 87 -12.33 7.99 15.93
N GLY A 88 -12.07 9.30 16.01
CA GLY A 88 -11.93 10.13 14.82
C GLY A 88 -10.77 9.69 13.93
N VAL A 89 -9.65 9.28 14.53
CA VAL A 89 -8.50 8.71 13.81
C VAL A 89 -8.85 7.37 13.18
N VAL A 90 -9.55 6.47 13.90
CA VAL A 90 -9.98 5.17 13.34
C VAL A 90 -10.85 5.39 12.10
N VAL A 91 -11.82 6.31 12.14
CA VAL A 91 -12.65 6.65 10.98
C VAL A 91 -11.82 7.27 9.86
N ARG A 92 -10.90 8.20 10.17
CA ARG A 92 -9.97 8.76 9.17
C ARG A 92 -9.18 7.66 8.48
N MET A 93 -8.60 6.74 9.24
CA MET A 93 -7.81 5.62 8.73
C MET A 93 -8.65 4.70 7.84
N ALA A 94 -9.88 4.37 8.24
CA ALA A 94 -10.80 3.59 7.42
C ALA A 94 -11.11 4.31 6.09
N LEU A 95 -11.37 5.62 6.12
CA LEU A 95 -11.60 6.43 4.92
C LEU A 95 -10.36 6.54 4.02
N GLU A 96 -9.17 6.57 4.61
CA GLU A 96 -7.90 6.55 3.88
C GLU A 96 -7.60 5.19 3.26
N ILE A 97 -7.94 4.08 3.90
CA ILE A 97 -7.66 2.73 3.40
C ILE A 97 -8.68 2.30 2.34
N PHE A 98 -9.97 2.45 2.63
CA PHE A 98 -11.04 1.90 1.80
C PHE A 98 -11.53 2.85 0.72
N PHE A 99 -11.32 4.17 0.87
CA PHE A 99 -11.88 5.18 -0.03
C PHE A 99 -10.85 6.18 -0.55
N PHE A 100 -9.57 6.05 -0.18
CA PHE A 100 -8.51 7.00 -0.54
C PHE A 100 -8.94 8.46 -0.39
N ARG A 101 -9.54 8.79 0.76
CA ARG A 101 -10.17 10.11 0.99
C ARG A 101 -9.24 11.29 0.71
N SER A 102 -7.98 11.23 1.15
CA SER A 102 -6.99 12.28 0.82
C SER A 102 -6.75 12.41 -0.69
N LEU A 103 -6.75 11.31 -1.43
CA LEU A 103 -6.57 11.33 -2.89
C LEU A 103 -7.80 11.89 -3.60
N PHE A 104 -9.01 11.59 -3.12
CA PHE A 104 -10.25 12.18 -3.63
C PHE A 104 -10.24 13.72 -3.53
N ARG A 105 -9.68 14.22 -2.43
CA ARG A 105 -9.54 15.65 -2.15
C ARG A 105 -8.29 16.29 -2.78
N ASN A 106 -7.47 15.53 -3.51
CA ASN A 106 -6.19 16.00 -4.06
C ASN A 106 -6.40 17.16 -5.04
N THR A 107 -6.26 18.39 -4.53
CA THR A 107 -6.40 19.64 -5.28
C THR A 107 -5.10 19.94 -6.03
N LYS A 108 -5.15 19.87 -7.35
CA LYS A 108 -4.09 20.27 -8.25
C LYS A 108 -4.21 21.77 -8.53
N ALA A 109 -3.17 22.53 -8.24
CA ALA A 109 -3.04 23.90 -8.72
C ALA A 109 -2.70 23.90 -10.21
N GLU A 110 -3.51 24.57 -11.02
CA GLU A 110 -3.31 24.79 -12.46
C GLU A 110 -3.42 26.28 -12.76
N LEU A 111 -2.53 26.80 -13.59
CA LEU A 111 -2.67 28.15 -14.13
C LEU A 111 -3.62 28.10 -15.32
N ARG A 112 -4.79 28.74 -15.20
CA ARG A 112 -5.67 29.04 -16.34
C ARG A 112 -5.57 30.53 -16.62
N GLY A 113 -4.79 30.89 -17.64
CA GLY A 113 -4.36 32.27 -17.85
C GLY A 113 -3.44 32.73 -16.72
N GLN A 114 -3.78 33.84 -16.07
CA GLN A 114 -3.04 34.36 -14.90
C GLN A 114 -3.61 33.92 -13.54
N LYS A 115 -4.68 33.09 -13.53
CA LYS A 115 -5.32 32.65 -12.27
C LYS A 115 -4.92 31.23 -11.92
N ILE A 116 -4.52 31.03 -10.67
CA ILE A 116 -4.31 29.70 -10.09
C ILE A 116 -5.69 29.12 -9.75
N VAL A 117 -6.04 28.02 -10.39
CA VAL A 117 -7.27 27.25 -10.16
C VAL A 117 -6.89 25.94 -9.49
N TYR A 118 -7.62 25.56 -8.45
CA TYR A 118 -7.42 24.29 -7.76
C TYR A 118 -8.47 23.27 -8.21
N GLY A 119 -8.05 22.20 -8.91
CA GLY A 119 -8.94 21.16 -9.42
C GLY A 119 -8.66 19.79 -8.80
N SER A 120 -9.69 19.05 -8.38
CA SER A 120 -9.54 17.70 -7.83
C SER A 120 -9.20 16.67 -8.92
N ASN A 121 -8.19 15.82 -8.72
CA ASN A 121 -7.88 14.74 -9.67
C ASN A 121 -8.73 13.47 -9.44
N LYS A 122 -10.03 13.56 -9.70
CA LYS A 122 -11.00 12.48 -9.45
C LYS A 122 -10.75 11.24 -10.30
N TYR A 123 -10.18 11.39 -11.51
CA TYR A 123 -9.82 10.25 -12.36
C TYR A 123 -8.71 9.40 -11.74
N LEU A 124 -7.68 10.04 -11.16
CA LEU A 124 -6.64 9.32 -10.43
C LEU A 124 -7.20 8.59 -9.21
N TRP A 125 -8.12 9.22 -8.49
CA TRP A 125 -8.82 8.56 -7.38
C TRP A 125 -9.59 7.33 -7.86
N ALA A 126 -10.43 7.46 -8.89
CA ALA A 126 -11.25 6.38 -9.41
C ALA A 126 -10.40 5.21 -9.94
N ALA A 127 -9.37 5.50 -10.75
CA ALA A 127 -8.47 4.47 -11.27
C ALA A 127 -7.64 3.82 -10.14
N GLY A 128 -7.17 4.62 -9.16
CA GLY A 128 -6.48 4.08 -7.99
C GLY A 128 -7.37 3.12 -7.20
N LEU A 129 -8.62 3.51 -6.95
CA LEU A 129 -9.59 2.68 -6.23
C LEU A 129 -9.93 1.39 -7.01
N ALA A 130 -10.21 1.52 -8.30
CA ALA A 130 -10.49 0.39 -9.19
C ALA A 130 -9.32 -0.60 -9.23
N PHE A 131 -8.08 -0.11 -9.30
CA PHE A 131 -6.89 -0.96 -9.23
C PHE A 131 -6.83 -1.75 -7.91
N HIS A 132 -6.97 -1.08 -6.75
CA HIS A 132 -6.80 -1.75 -5.46
C HIS A 132 -7.92 -2.74 -5.14
N TYR A 133 -9.18 -2.39 -5.42
CA TYR A 133 -10.29 -3.33 -5.21
C TYR A 133 -10.23 -4.51 -6.18
N SER A 134 -9.85 -4.28 -7.44
CA SER A 134 -9.67 -5.40 -8.39
C SER A 134 -8.54 -6.31 -7.93
N PHE A 135 -7.40 -5.73 -7.52
CA PHE A 135 -6.28 -6.51 -6.99
C PHE A 135 -6.68 -7.29 -5.74
N LEU A 136 -7.40 -6.68 -4.79
CA LEU A 136 -7.86 -7.33 -3.57
C LEU A 136 -8.82 -8.49 -3.86
N VAL A 137 -9.82 -8.27 -4.72
CA VAL A 137 -10.78 -9.32 -5.11
C VAL A 137 -10.07 -10.47 -5.81
N ILE A 138 -9.17 -10.16 -6.76
CA ILE A 138 -8.36 -11.15 -7.46
C ILE A 138 -7.52 -11.93 -6.44
N PHE A 139 -6.83 -11.26 -5.52
CA PHE A 139 -6.03 -11.91 -4.47
C PHE A 139 -6.88 -12.85 -3.60
N ILE A 140 -8.05 -12.40 -3.13
CA ILE A 140 -8.96 -13.24 -2.33
C ILE A 140 -9.43 -14.45 -3.15
N ARG A 141 -9.77 -14.26 -4.42
CA ARG A 141 -10.16 -15.35 -5.32
C ARG A 141 -9.03 -16.35 -5.58
N HIS A 142 -7.77 -15.91 -5.58
CA HIS A 142 -6.62 -16.80 -5.73
C HIS A 142 -6.47 -17.78 -4.56
N PHE A 143 -7.03 -17.46 -3.39
CA PHE A 143 -7.04 -18.35 -2.22
C PHE A 143 -7.63 -19.74 -2.52
N LYS A 144 -8.54 -19.85 -3.49
CA LYS A 144 -9.14 -21.13 -3.92
C LYS A 144 -8.13 -22.16 -4.44
N TYR A 145 -6.95 -21.72 -4.84
CA TYR A 145 -5.88 -22.61 -5.32
C TYR A 145 -5.01 -23.16 -4.19
N PHE A 146 -5.17 -22.66 -2.96
CA PHE A 146 -4.34 -23.02 -1.81
C PHE A 146 -5.09 -23.85 -0.77
N VAL A 147 -6.44 -23.85 -0.78
CA VAL A 147 -7.27 -24.53 0.23
C VAL A 147 -8.36 -25.36 -0.42
N GLU A 148 -8.57 -26.56 0.12
CA GLU A 148 -9.68 -27.46 -0.19
C GLU A 148 -10.31 -27.94 1.14
N PRO A 149 -11.63 -27.74 1.38
CA PRO A 149 -12.62 -27.14 0.47
C PRO A 149 -12.49 -25.62 0.31
N ILE A 150 -12.96 -25.09 -0.82
CA ILE A 150 -12.96 -23.63 -1.09
C ILE A 150 -13.89 -22.92 -0.08
N PRO A 151 -13.43 -21.91 0.66
CA PRO A 151 -14.27 -21.19 1.60
C PRO A 151 -15.45 -20.47 0.94
N GLY A 152 -16.62 -20.49 1.58
CA GLY A 152 -17.86 -19.92 1.00
C GLY A 152 -17.78 -18.44 0.62
N PHE A 153 -16.99 -17.63 1.34
CA PHE A 153 -16.81 -16.21 1.00
C PHE A 153 -16.08 -16.01 -0.34
N VAL A 154 -15.19 -16.92 -0.72
CA VAL A 154 -14.50 -16.88 -2.02
C VAL A 154 -15.49 -17.12 -3.14
N SER A 155 -16.38 -18.11 -2.96
CA SER A 155 -17.46 -18.41 -3.90
C SER A 155 -18.44 -17.24 -4.06
N LEU A 156 -18.81 -16.58 -2.96
CA LEU A 156 -19.68 -15.39 -2.99
C LEU A 156 -19.05 -14.24 -3.78
N ILE A 157 -17.78 -13.93 -3.52
CA ILE A 157 -17.05 -12.89 -4.26
C ILE A 157 -16.96 -13.24 -5.75
N GLN A 158 -16.66 -14.50 -6.07
CA GLN A 158 -16.57 -14.96 -7.46
C GLN A 158 -17.91 -14.83 -8.20
N PHE A 159 -19.03 -15.07 -7.52
CA PHE A 159 -20.36 -14.89 -8.09
C PHE A 159 -20.62 -13.43 -8.49
N PHE A 160 -20.35 -12.48 -7.58
CA PHE A 160 -20.54 -11.05 -7.88
C PHE A 160 -19.59 -10.54 -8.95
N ASP A 161 -18.35 -11.02 -8.97
CA ASP A 161 -17.37 -10.61 -9.96
C ASP A 161 -17.69 -11.13 -11.37
N GLY A 162 -18.35 -12.29 -11.46
CA GLY A 162 -18.86 -12.88 -12.70
C GLY A 162 -20.31 -12.52 -13.02
N PHE A 163 -20.88 -11.51 -12.35
CA PHE A 163 -22.31 -11.19 -12.39
C PHE A 163 -22.86 -10.96 -13.81
N PHE A 164 -22.08 -10.34 -14.69
CA PHE A 164 -22.51 -10.04 -16.06
C PHE A 164 -22.62 -11.29 -16.96
N GLN A 165 -22.07 -12.44 -16.55
CA GLN A 165 -22.15 -13.72 -17.28
C GLN A 165 -21.77 -13.62 -18.77
N VAL A 166 -20.82 -12.73 -19.10
CA VAL A 166 -20.38 -12.51 -20.48
C VAL A 166 -19.28 -13.51 -20.84
N GLY A 167 -19.44 -14.23 -21.96
CA GLY A 167 -18.43 -15.14 -22.50
C GLY A 167 -18.33 -16.51 -21.81
N LEU A 168 -17.59 -17.42 -22.44
CA LEU A 168 -17.28 -18.76 -21.91
C LEU A 168 -15.77 -19.03 -22.05
N PRO A 169 -14.99 -19.04 -20.95
CA PRO A 169 -15.40 -18.90 -19.55
C PRO A 169 -15.85 -17.47 -19.19
N ILE A 170 -16.67 -17.35 -18.14
CA ILE A 170 -17.24 -16.08 -17.68
C ILE A 170 -16.13 -15.04 -17.47
N LEU A 171 -16.25 -13.89 -18.12
CA LEU A 171 -15.41 -12.73 -17.92
C LEU A 171 -15.68 -12.13 -16.54
N TYR A 172 -14.62 -11.98 -15.75
CA TYR A 172 -14.70 -11.28 -14.47
C TYR A 172 -14.53 -9.77 -14.65
N LEU A 173 -15.34 -9.00 -13.94
CA LEU A 173 -15.27 -7.55 -13.95
C LEU A 173 -13.89 -7.06 -13.50
N THR A 174 -13.30 -7.70 -12.49
CA THR A 174 -11.98 -7.33 -11.97
C THR A 174 -10.87 -7.50 -13.00
N ASP A 175 -10.98 -8.46 -13.92
CA ASP A 175 -9.96 -8.72 -14.95
C ASP A 175 -9.91 -7.55 -15.95
N ALA A 176 -11.07 -7.01 -16.33
CA ALA A 176 -11.14 -5.81 -17.16
C ALA A 176 -10.72 -4.55 -16.40
N LEU A 177 -11.22 -4.38 -15.17
CA LEU A 177 -10.95 -3.19 -14.36
C LEU A 177 -9.48 -3.07 -13.96
N ILE A 178 -8.80 -4.17 -13.62
CA ILE A 178 -7.38 -4.12 -13.23
C ILE A 178 -6.51 -3.67 -14.41
N VAL A 179 -6.77 -4.16 -15.63
CA VAL A 179 -6.02 -3.78 -16.82
C VAL A 179 -6.31 -2.33 -17.20
N ALA A 180 -7.58 -1.91 -17.17
CA ALA A 180 -7.97 -0.54 -17.47
C ALA A 180 -7.34 0.46 -16.46
N ALA A 181 -7.36 0.12 -15.17
CA ALA A 181 -6.80 0.96 -14.12
C ALA A 181 -5.26 1.03 -14.20
N LEU A 182 -4.57 -0.09 -14.39
CA LEU A 182 -3.12 -0.13 -14.59
C LEU A 182 -2.72 0.62 -15.86
N GLY A 183 -3.45 0.42 -16.95
CA GLY A 183 -3.27 1.13 -18.22
C GLY A 183 -3.41 2.64 -18.03
N PHE A 184 -4.46 3.10 -17.34
CA PHE A 184 -4.62 4.51 -17.00
C PHE A 184 -3.45 5.05 -16.16
N LEU A 185 -3.04 4.34 -15.11
CA LEU A 185 -1.94 4.77 -14.23
C LEU A 185 -0.60 4.84 -14.98
N LEU A 186 -0.35 3.89 -15.88
CA LEU A 186 0.85 3.84 -16.73
C LEU A 186 0.82 4.98 -17.76
N LEU A 187 -0.28 5.13 -18.50
CA LEU A 187 -0.47 6.20 -19.48
C LEU A 187 -0.37 7.57 -18.83
N ARG A 188 -0.97 7.78 -17.66
CA ARG A 188 -0.83 9.03 -16.91
C ARG A 188 0.64 9.35 -16.60
N ARG A 189 1.42 8.34 -16.21
CA ARG A 189 2.85 8.51 -15.90
C ARG A 189 3.69 8.75 -17.16
N LEU A 190 3.30 8.16 -18.28
CA LEU A 190 3.93 8.37 -19.59
C LEU A 190 3.59 9.75 -20.14
N LEU A 191 2.34 10.17 -20.13
CA LEU A 191 1.89 11.38 -20.82
C LEU A 191 2.21 12.66 -20.03
N ASP A 192 2.13 12.65 -18.70
CA ASP A 192 2.48 13.82 -17.88
C ASP A 192 4.01 13.97 -17.76
N SER A 193 4.55 15.03 -18.36
CA SER A 193 5.99 15.32 -18.39
C SER A 193 6.61 15.44 -16.99
N ARG A 194 5.90 16.05 -16.04
CA ARG A 194 6.38 16.21 -14.66
C ARG A 194 6.48 14.87 -13.96
N LEU A 195 5.47 14.03 -14.10
CA LEU A 195 5.48 12.69 -13.51
C LEU A 195 6.57 11.83 -14.14
N ARG A 196 6.74 11.88 -15.46
CA ARG A 196 7.76 11.10 -16.17
C ARG A 196 9.17 11.46 -15.68
N HIS A 197 9.42 12.74 -15.44
CA HIS A 197 10.69 13.24 -14.93
C HIS A 197 10.95 12.79 -13.48
N LEU A 198 9.93 12.81 -12.62
CA LEU A 198 10.02 12.39 -11.22
C LEU A 198 9.99 10.86 -11.01
N SER A 199 9.72 10.07 -12.05
CA SER A 199 9.50 8.63 -11.91
C SER A 199 10.81 7.85 -11.98
N HIS A 200 11.10 7.08 -10.94
CA HIS A 200 12.26 6.20 -10.86
C HIS A 200 11.93 4.76 -11.26
N ALA A 201 12.93 3.88 -11.37
CA ALA A 201 12.70 2.46 -11.64
C ALA A 201 11.74 1.81 -10.61
N ALA A 202 11.83 2.23 -9.34
CA ALA A 202 10.92 1.81 -8.28
C ALA A 202 9.45 2.24 -8.47
N ASP A 203 9.14 3.11 -9.44
CA ASP A 203 7.79 3.50 -9.83
C ASP A 203 7.29 2.77 -11.07
N TRP A 204 8.17 2.59 -12.06
CA TRP A 204 7.85 1.95 -13.33
C TRP A 204 7.76 0.43 -13.19
N PHE A 205 8.73 -0.17 -12.52
CA PHE A 205 8.89 -1.61 -12.48
C PHE A 205 7.73 -2.33 -11.77
N PRO A 206 7.28 -1.95 -10.55
CA PRO A 206 6.12 -2.60 -9.92
C PRO A 206 4.85 -2.50 -10.76
N LEU A 207 4.62 -1.35 -11.42
CA LEU A 207 3.44 -1.14 -12.24
C LEU A 207 3.43 -2.05 -13.48
N LEU A 208 4.58 -2.16 -14.16
CA LEU A 208 4.77 -3.07 -15.29
C LEU A 208 4.70 -4.54 -14.86
N LEU A 209 5.28 -4.88 -13.71
CA LEU A 209 5.26 -6.23 -13.15
C LEU A 209 3.83 -6.68 -12.84
N ILE A 210 3.04 -5.86 -12.14
CA ILE A 210 1.64 -6.19 -11.83
C ILE A 210 0.79 -6.27 -13.11
N LEU A 211 1.04 -5.40 -14.10
CA LEU A 211 0.40 -5.50 -15.40
C LEU A 211 0.76 -6.81 -16.12
N GLY A 212 2.02 -7.25 -16.05
CA GLY A 212 2.47 -8.55 -16.57
C GLY A 212 1.81 -9.72 -15.85
N ILE A 213 1.69 -9.69 -14.53
CA ILE A 213 0.98 -10.70 -13.73
C ILE A 213 -0.50 -10.76 -14.12
N ALA A 214 -1.18 -9.62 -14.18
CA ALA A 214 -2.59 -9.55 -14.59
C ALA A 214 -2.77 -10.08 -16.02
N SER A 215 -1.93 -9.64 -16.95
CA SER A 215 -1.99 -10.06 -18.36
C SER A 215 -1.77 -11.56 -18.53
N THR A 216 -0.75 -12.12 -17.87
CA THR A 216 -0.48 -13.57 -17.91
C THR A 216 -1.61 -14.38 -17.27
N GLY A 217 -2.20 -13.91 -16.16
CA GLY A 217 -3.36 -14.55 -15.53
C GLY A 217 -4.60 -14.56 -16.43
N ILE A 218 -4.89 -13.44 -17.10
CA ILE A 218 -5.98 -13.31 -18.08
C ILE A 218 -5.73 -14.23 -19.28
N LEU A 219 -4.51 -14.24 -19.81
CA LEU A 219 -4.13 -15.13 -20.91
C LEU A 219 -4.37 -16.59 -20.56
N MET A 220 -3.92 -17.05 -19.39
CA MET A 220 -4.12 -18.43 -18.94
C MET A 220 -5.58 -18.82 -18.75
N ARG A 221 -6.43 -17.86 -18.39
CA ARG A 221 -7.84 -18.10 -18.13
C ARG A 221 -8.67 -18.17 -19.42
N TYR A 222 -8.47 -17.23 -20.33
CA TYR A 222 -9.38 -17.02 -21.47
C TYR A 222 -8.82 -17.52 -22.80
N PHE A 223 -7.49 -17.59 -22.97
CA PHE A 223 -6.87 -17.84 -24.27
C PHE A 223 -6.03 -19.13 -24.28
N ILE A 224 -5.09 -19.25 -23.35
CA ILE A 224 -4.12 -20.35 -23.26
C ILE A 224 -4.44 -21.14 -22.00
N LYS A 225 -5.54 -21.91 -22.05
CA LYS A 225 -6.03 -22.69 -20.92
C LYS A 225 -4.90 -23.55 -20.33
N ILE A 226 -4.74 -23.48 -19.02
CA ILE A 226 -3.80 -24.32 -18.26
C ILE A 226 -4.54 -25.42 -17.50
N ASP A 227 -3.80 -26.45 -17.10
CA ASP A 227 -4.32 -27.43 -16.16
C ASP A 227 -4.43 -26.80 -14.75
N VAL A 228 -5.67 -26.47 -14.39
CA VAL A 228 -6.01 -25.85 -13.10
C VAL A 228 -5.88 -26.84 -11.94
N VAL A 229 -6.02 -28.15 -12.19
CA VAL A 229 -5.87 -29.19 -11.17
C VAL A 229 -4.41 -29.25 -10.74
N SER A 230 -3.51 -29.39 -11.71
CA SER A 230 -2.05 -29.31 -11.49
C SER A 230 -1.61 -28.03 -10.77
N ALA A 231 -2.16 -26.87 -11.15
CA ALA A 231 -1.86 -25.60 -10.47
C ALA A 231 -2.32 -25.60 -9.01
N LYS A 232 -3.47 -26.22 -8.72
CA LYS A 232 -4.01 -26.35 -7.36
C LYS A 232 -3.22 -27.35 -6.53
N GLU A 233 -2.82 -28.48 -7.09
CA GLU A 233 -1.95 -29.47 -6.42
C GLU A 233 -0.62 -28.84 -5.99
N LEU A 234 0.00 -28.02 -6.85
CA LEU A 234 1.19 -27.27 -6.47
C LEU A 234 0.87 -26.28 -5.34
N GLY A 235 -0.20 -25.50 -5.46
CA GLY A 235 -0.58 -24.49 -4.47
C GLY A 235 -0.86 -25.08 -3.09
N THR A 236 -1.62 -26.17 -3.01
CA THR A 236 -1.90 -26.89 -1.76
C THR A 236 -0.65 -27.59 -1.22
N GLY A 237 0.17 -28.19 -2.08
CA GLY A 237 1.44 -28.83 -1.72
C GLY A 237 2.47 -27.86 -1.14
N LEU A 238 2.55 -26.63 -1.68
CA LEU A 238 3.37 -25.56 -1.11
C LEU A 238 2.89 -25.13 0.28
N LEU A 239 1.58 -25.06 0.49
CA LEU A 239 1.02 -24.66 1.79
C LEU A 239 1.17 -25.76 2.86
N SER A 240 1.07 -27.03 2.46
CA SER A 240 1.20 -28.20 3.34
C SER A 240 2.63 -28.69 3.53
N PHE A 241 3.62 -27.97 2.99
CA PHE A 241 5.04 -28.36 2.99
C PHE A 241 5.31 -29.73 2.34
N SER A 242 4.45 -30.15 1.41
CA SER A 242 4.55 -31.40 0.64
C SER A 242 4.43 -31.08 -0.86
N PRO A 243 5.42 -30.38 -1.45
CA PRO A 243 5.30 -29.86 -2.81
C PRO A 243 5.33 -30.98 -3.86
N VAL A 244 4.44 -30.88 -4.84
CA VAL A 244 4.41 -31.73 -6.03
C VAL A 244 4.69 -30.86 -7.24
N VAL A 245 5.69 -31.23 -8.04
CA VAL A 245 6.04 -30.49 -9.26
C VAL A 245 5.07 -30.89 -10.37
N PRO A 246 4.29 -29.96 -10.94
CA PRO A 246 3.38 -30.28 -12.02
C PRO A 246 4.09 -30.74 -13.29
N ILE A 247 3.62 -31.83 -13.87
CA ILE A 247 4.15 -32.39 -15.13
C ILE A 247 3.31 -31.85 -16.29
N GLY A 248 3.97 -31.41 -17.36
CA GLY A 248 3.28 -31.01 -18.61
C GLY A 248 2.51 -29.69 -18.54
N VAL A 249 2.72 -28.88 -17.49
CA VAL A 249 2.08 -27.57 -17.36
C VAL A 249 2.66 -26.58 -18.36
N ASN A 250 1.80 -25.79 -18.99
CA ASN A 250 2.17 -24.77 -19.95
C ASN A 250 3.19 -23.77 -19.34
N PRO A 251 4.28 -23.39 -20.05
CA PRO A 251 5.27 -22.43 -19.56
C PRO A 251 4.69 -21.10 -19.07
N LEU A 252 3.54 -20.67 -19.60
CA LEU A 252 2.85 -19.46 -19.18
C LEU A 252 2.47 -19.47 -17.68
N PHE A 253 2.20 -20.64 -17.11
CA PHE A 253 2.00 -20.80 -15.66
C PHE A 253 3.26 -20.45 -14.88
N TYR A 254 4.41 -20.98 -15.30
CA TYR A 254 5.68 -20.67 -14.65
C TYR A 254 6.08 -19.21 -14.83
N ILE A 255 5.77 -18.59 -15.97
CA ILE A 255 5.92 -17.14 -16.17
C ILE A 255 5.09 -16.40 -15.11
N HIS A 256 3.79 -16.69 -15.02
CA HIS A 256 2.91 -16.03 -14.06
C HIS A 256 3.39 -16.20 -12.62
N LEU A 257 3.68 -17.45 -12.21
CA LEU A 257 4.16 -17.78 -10.87
C LEU A 257 5.48 -17.05 -10.56
N PHE A 258 6.42 -17.02 -11.48
CA PHE A 258 7.71 -16.38 -11.29
C PHE A 258 7.59 -14.85 -11.18
N LEU A 259 6.71 -14.22 -11.97
CA LEU A 259 6.41 -12.79 -11.82
C LEU A 259 5.77 -12.49 -10.46
N VAL A 260 4.84 -13.33 -9.98
CA VAL A 260 4.24 -13.21 -8.64
C VAL A 260 5.30 -13.39 -7.55
N CYS A 261 6.17 -14.39 -7.66
CA CYS A 261 7.28 -14.59 -6.71
C CYS A 261 8.22 -13.39 -6.68
N THR A 262 8.50 -12.81 -7.85
CA THR A 262 9.31 -11.59 -7.96
C THR A 262 8.63 -10.42 -7.25
N LEU A 263 7.32 -10.23 -7.44
CA LEU A 263 6.54 -9.20 -6.76
C LEU A 263 6.59 -9.37 -5.24
N ILE A 264 6.41 -10.60 -4.74
CA ILE A 264 6.44 -10.96 -3.32
C ILE A 264 7.84 -10.68 -2.73
N ALA A 265 8.90 -11.18 -3.38
CA ALA A 265 10.28 -11.03 -2.91
C ALA A 265 10.71 -9.56 -2.87
N MET A 266 10.31 -8.74 -3.85
CA MET A 266 10.66 -7.32 -3.89
C MET A 266 9.81 -6.45 -2.96
N PHE A 267 8.63 -6.95 -2.55
CA PHE A 267 7.63 -6.19 -1.81
C PHE A 267 8.23 -5.41 -0.62
N PRO A 268 8.97 -6.04 0.33
CA PRO A 268 9.51 -5.35 1.51
C PRO A 268 10.53 -4.25 1.22
N PHE A 269 11.08 -4.22 0.01
CA PHE A 269 12.09 -3.26 -0.43
C PHE A 269 11.53 -2.17 -1.34
N SER A 270 10.21 -2.13 -1.54
CA SER A 270 9.56 -1.29 -2.53
C SER A 270 8.50 -0.35 -1.92
N LYS A 271 7.94 0.52 -2.77
CA LYS A 271 6.80 1.39 -2.41
C LYS A 271 5.52 0.60 -2.10
N LEU A 272 5.47 -0.71 -2.37
CA LEU A 272 4.36 -1.59 -2.02
C LEU A 272 4.18 -1.75 -0.51
N MET A 273 5.25 -1.50 0.26
CA MET A 273 5.20 -1.49 1.72
C MET A 273 4.26 -0.44 2.34
N HIS A 274 3.64 0.43 1.53
CA HIS A 274 2.53 1.26 1.99
C HIS A 274 1.38 0.42 2.58
N LEU A 275 1.23 -0.86 2.19
CA LEU A 275 0.28 -1.81 2.78
C LEU A 275 0.40 -1.88 4.32
N GLY A 276 1.62 -2.03 4.83
CA GLY A 276 1.89 -2.02 6.27
C GLY A 276 2.13 -0.60 6.80
N GLY A 277 2.88 0.21 6.05
CA GLY A 277 3.34 1.52 6.48
C GLY A 277 2.22 2.53 6.76
N ILE A 278 1.04 2.37 6.14
CA ILE A 278 -0.11 3.24 6.41
C ILE A 278 -0.50 3.22 7.90
N PHE A 279 -0.41 2.06 8.57
CA PHE A 279 -0.80 1.90 9.97
C PHE A 279 0.22 2.47 10.96
N LEU A 280 1.48 2.62 10.55
CA LEU A 280 2.55 3.15 11.39
C LEU A 280 2.92 4.60 11.03
N SER A 281 2.13 5.27 10.18
CA SER A 281 2.40 6.64 9.76
C SER A 281 1.90 7.66 10.81
N PRO A 282 2.79 8.35 11.56
CA PRO A 282 2.40 9.28 12.64
C PRO A 282 1.54 10.45 12.14
N THR A 283 1.69 10.79 10.87
CA THR A 283 0.93 11.85 10.23
C THR A 283 -0.52 11.46 9.96
N ARG A 284 -0.85 10.17 9.99
CA ARG A 284 -2.19 9.65 9.71
C ARG A 284 -2.86 9.04 10.93
N ASN A 285 -2.11 8.27 11.73
CA ASN A 285 -2.62 7.44 12.81
C ASN A 285 -2.63 8.11 14.19
N LEU A 286 -2.34 9.41 14.29
CA LEU A 286 -2.39 10.17 15.53
C LEU A 286 -3.56 11.16 15.55
N ALA A 287 -4.09 11.42 16.75
CA ALA A 287 -5.13 12.43 16.95
C ALA A 287 -4.48 13.81 17.12
N ASN A 288 -5.08 14.83 16.50
CA ASN A 288 -4.68 16.22 16.67
C ASN A 288 -5.27 16.79 17.95
N ASN A 289 -4.57 16.56 19.07
CA ASN A 289 -4.98 17.05 20.39
C ASN A 289 -3.84 17.76 21.13
N ASN A 290 -2.81 18.23 20.40
CA ASN A 290 -1.67 18.94 20.99
C ASN A 290 -2.08 20.22 21.74
N ARG A 291 -3.19 20.86 21.33
CA ARG A 291 -3.72 22.05 22.00
C ARG A 291 -4.49 21.76 23.30
N ALA A 292 -4.89 20.51 23.51
CA ALA A 292 -5.71 20.09 24.65
C ALA A 292 -4.94 19.22 25.65
N VAL A 293 -3.88 18.56 25.19
CA VAL A 293 -3.10 17.62 25.99
C VAL A 293 -1.63 17.93 25.81
N ARG A 294 -0.91 18.09 26.93
CA ARG A 294 0.56 18.16 26.94
C ARG A 294 1.12 16.78 26.64
N HIS A 295 1.82 16.63 25.52
CA HIS A 295 2.54 15.40 25.17
C HIS A 295 3.99 15.55 25.63
N VAL A 296 4.37 14.76 26.63
CA VAL A 296 5.76 14.73 27.11
C VAL A 296 6.48 13.60 26.38
N ASN A 297 7.61 13.94 25.78
CA ASN A 297 8.45 12.97 25.09
C ASN A 297 9.11 12.03 26.13
N PRO A 298 8.86 10.71 26.09
CA PRO A 298 9.42 9.77 27.07
C PRO A 298 10.94 9.63 26.97
N TRP A 299 11.54 10.15 25.90
CA TRP A 299 12.99 10.15 25.67
C TRP A 299 13.69 11.41 26.20
N ASN A 300 12.97 12.30 26.89
CA ASN A 300 13.59 13.46 27.51
C ASN A 300 14.45 13.01 28.70
N TYR A 301 15.71 13.44 28.73
CA TYR A 301 16.56 13.29 29.89
C TYR A 301 16.21 14.34 30.95
N ASP A 302 16.62 14.10 32.19
CA ASP A 302 16.42 15.05 33.27
C ASP A 302 17.29 16.30 33.02
N VAL A 303 16.64 17.45 32.89
CA VAL A 303 17.31 18.74 32.68
C VAL A 303 17.15 19.51 33.98
N LYS A 304 18.27 20.01 34.53
CA LYS A 304 18.18 20.95 35.66
C LYS A 304 17.45 22.19 35.19
N VAL A 305 16.20 22.34 35.63
CA VAL A 305 15.37 23.51 35.38
C VAL A 305 15.53 24.50 36.52
N HIS A 306 15.32 25.78 36.22
CA HIS A 306 15.11 26.81 37.22
C HIS A 306 13.60 26.92 37.40
N THR A 307 13.11 26.43 38.54
CA THR A 307 11.69 26.44 38.86
C THR A 307 11.18 27.86 39.06
N TYR A 308 9.87 28.07 38.93
CA TYR A 308 9.31 29.39 39.24
C TYR A 308 9.56 29.77 40.70
N GLU A 309 9.53 28.82 41.64
CA GLU A 309 9.83 29.11 43.05
C GLU A 309 11.28 29.55 43.27
N GLU A 310 12.25 28.89 42.63
CA GLU A 310 13.66 29.30 42.70
C GLU A 310 13.89 30.65 42.00
N TYR A 311 13.19 30.92 40.89
CA TYR A 311 13.24 32.20 40.18
C TYR A 311 12.62 33.31 41.03
N GLU A 312 11.47 33.05 41.64
CA GLU A 312 10.80 34.00 42.53
C GLU A 312 11.67 34.28 43.76
N ASP A 313 12.27 33.27 44.38
CA ASP A 313 13.14 33.46 45.54
C ASP A 313 14.43 34.25 45.18
N GLU A 314 14.98 34.05 43.99
CA GLU A 314 16.17 34.78 43.50
C GLU A 314 15.86 36.24 43.13
N PHE A 315 14.71 36.49 42.49
CA PHE A 315 14.35 37.81 41.94
C PHE A 315 13.25 38.53 42.71
N ARG A 316 12.85 38.03 43.89
CA ARG A 316 11.71 38.50 44.69
C ARG A 316 11.67 40.01 44.83
N ASP A 317 12.77 40.60 45.28
CA ASP A 317 12.84 42.03 45.58
C ASP A 317 12.68 42.88 44.30
N VAL A 318 13.24 42.41 43.19
CA VAL A 318 13.14 43.07 41.88
C VAL A 318 11.72 42.95 41.33
N MET A 319 11.11 41.77 41.44
CA MET A 319 9.73 41.52 41.02
C MET A 319 8.73 42.33 41.85
N LYS A 320 8.91 42.40 43.17
CA LYS A 320 8.10 43.21 44.08
C LYS A 320 8.24 44.69 43.79
N ALA A 321 9.46 45.17 43.55
CA ALA A 321 9.70 46.56 43.15
C ALA A 321 9.08 46.91 41.79
N ALA A 322 8.94 45.92 40.90
CA ALA A 322 8.29 46.06 39.59
C ALA A 322 6.76 45.83 39.64
N ASP A 323 6.16 45.69 40.82
CA ASP A 323 4.73 45.45 41.03
C ASP A 323 4.23 44.17 40.31
N MET A 324 5.10 43.15 40.23
CA MET A 324 4.76 41.86 39.66
C MET A 324 4.07 40.97 40.70
N PRO A 325 3.07 40.15 40.30
CA PRO A 325 2.44 39.19 41.20
C PRO A 325 3.45 38.10 41.64
N LEU A 326 3.42 37.77 42.94
CA LEU A 326 4.25 36.74 43.60
C LEU A 326 3.33 35.67 44.19
N ASP A 327 3.73 34.39 44.12
CA ASP A 327 2.93 33.28 44.66
C ASP A 327 3.18 33.07 46.17
N LYS A 328 4.37 33.40 46.68
CA LYS A 328 4.68 33.39 48.12
C LYS A 328 4.56 34.83 48.66
N GLU A 329 3.62 35.07 49.58
CA GLU A 329 3.47 36.36 50.27
C GLU A 329 4.59 36.66 51.26
#